data_AF-A0A530C3S2-F1
#
_entry.id   AF-A0A530C3S2-F1
#
_cell.length_a   1.000
_cell.length_b   1.000
_cell.length_c   1.000
_cell.angle_alpha   90.00
_cell.angle_beta   90.00
_cell.angle_gamma   90.00
#
_symmetry.space_group_name_H-M   'P 1'
#
loop_
_entity.id
_entity.type
_entity.pdbx_description
1 polymer ?
#
loop_
_entity_poly.entity_id
_entity_poly.type
_entity_poly.pdbx_seq_one_letter_code
_entity_poly.pdbx_strand_id
1 'polypeptide(L)'
;MKPFDPTISSADYLALARDRHRGTSRLNEELAWMLDDETYDCGLNKEHVAILIDPPNWSAAVRDENRKARVYLQAQINQKGNAQISWARGELDILYDEDFLKRYVDAARSADSVPWRGLGELMWWRGYELLLGDVILHKSPAATALLYAHAASLNELASYLAQHVNVVGAMTVNFTYQDDEVTSADFAPTVPSDQLQEMIRERGRRTTARLREAVERMVVPKFDPE
;
A
#
# COMPACT_ATOMS: atom_id res chain seq x y z
N MET A 1 18.36 -6.59 18.45
CA MET A 1 18.33 -5.22 17.85
C MET A 1 17.38 -4.40 18.73
N LYS A 2 17.47 -3.06 18.80
CA LYS A 2 16.41 -2.31 19.51
C LYS A 2 15.06 -2.51 18.78
N PRO A 3 13.92 -2.44 19.50
CA PRO A 3 12.60 -2.42 18.87
C PRO A 3 12.48 -1.33 17.80
N PHE A 4 11.56 -1.52 16.86
CA PHE A 4 11.24 -0.55 15.82
C PHE A 4 10.91 0.82 16.43
N ASP A 5 11.55 1.87 15.90
CA ASP A 5 11.34 3.26 16.28
C ASP A 5 10.74 3.98 15.07
N PRO A 6 9.46 4.37 15.11
CA PRO A 6 8.78 5.00 13.98
C PRO A 6 9.30 6.41 13.68
N THR A 7 10.19 6.97 14.50
CA THR A 7 10.81 8.29 14.27
C THR A 7 12.06 8.21 13.41
N ILE A 8 12.63 7.03 13.22
CA ILE A 8 13.78 6.80 12.34
C ILE A 8 13.29 6.68 10.90
N SER A 9 13.95 7.37 9.97
CA SER A 9 13.56 7.35 8.57
C SER A 9 13.82 6.00 7.91
N SER A 10 13.08 5.69 6.84
CA SER A 10 13.32 4.48 6.06
C SER A 10 14.73 4.45 5.46
N ALA A 11 15.26 5.62 5.05
CA ALA A 11 16.61 5.77 4.54
C ALA A 11 17.68 5.45 5.60
N ASP A 12 17.48 5.88 6.85
CA ASP A 12 18.42 5.59 7.94
C ASP A 12 18.41 4.10 8.30
N TYR A 13 17.23 3.47 8.33
CA TYR A 13 17.14 2.02 8.51
C TYR A 13 17.76 1.24 7.35
N LEU A 14 17.60 1.71 6.11
CA LEU A 14 18.20 1.08 4.94
C LEU A 14 19.72 1.23 4.95
N ALA A 15 20.24 2.39 5.34
CA ALA A 15 21.68 2.61 5.53
C ALA A 15 22.25 1.67 6.61
N LEU A 16 21.52 1.50 7.73
CA LEU A 16 21.88 0.54 8.77
C LEU A 16 21.85 -0.91 8.27
N ALA A 17 20.88 -1.27 7.41
CA ALA A 17 20.82 -2.59 6.80
C ALA A 17 22.03 -2.82 5.88
N ARG A 18 22.40 -1.84 5.04
CA ARG A 18 23.58 -1.89 4.16
C ARG A 18 24.88 -2.02 4.93
N ASP A 19 25.06 -1.24 6.01
CA ASP A 19 26.23 -1.32 6.87
C ASP A 19 26.41 -2.73 7.45
N ARG A 20 25.33 -3.30 7.99
CA ARG A 20 25.33 -4.67 8.55
C ARG A 20 25.55 -5.75 7.50
N HIS A 21 25.06 -5.54 6.27
CA HIS A 21 25.25 -6.48 5.17
C HIS A 21 26.71 -6.59 4.72
N ARG A 22 27.48 -5.50 4.85
CA ARG A 22 28.93 -5.51 4.58
C ARG A 22 29.73 -6.30 5.63
N GLY A 23 29.13 -6.62 6.78
CA GLY A 23 29.71 -7.42 7.85
C GLY A 23 29.72 -8.94 7.60
N THR A 24 29.77 -9.73 8.66
CA THR A 24 29.98 -11.19 8.59
C THR A 24 28.72 -12.01 8.30
N SER A 25 27.52 -11.45 8.52
CA SER A 25 26.24 -12.16 8.36
C SER A 25 25.40 -11.53 7.25
N ARG A 26 25.53 -12.06 6.03
CA ARG A 26 24.84 -11.56 4.84
C ARG A 26 23.39 -12.02 4.79
N LEU A 27 22.58 -11.26 4.07
CA LEU A 27 21.24 -11.69 3.67
C LEU A 27 21.33 -12.85 2.67
N ASN A 28 20.24 -13.62 2.57
CA ASN A 28 20.01 -14.52 1.46
C ASN A 28 20.18 -13.76 0.12
N GLU A 29 20.79 -14.40 -0.89
CA GLU A 29 21.01 -13.80 -2.22
C GLU A 29 19.73 -13.25 -2.86
N GLU A 30 18.57 -13.88 -2.61
CA GLU A 30 17.27 -13.42 -3.09
C GLU A 30 16.83 -12.06 -2.50
N LEU A 31 17.42 -11.67 -1.38
CA LEU A 31 17.17 -10.40 -0.67
C LEU A 31 18.35 -9.44 -0.77
N ALA A 32 19.58 -9.95 -0.94
CA ALA A 32 20.81 -9.17 -0.92
C ALA A 32 20.84 -8.06 -1.98
N TRP A 33 20.24 -8.31 -3.15
CA TRP A 33 20.15 -7.32 -4.23
C TRP A 33 19.52 -5.99 -3.78
N MET A 34 18.60 -6.01 -2.80
CA MET A 34 17.98 -4.79 -2.26
C MET A 34 18.97 -3.88 -1.52
N LEU A 35 20.03 -4.48 -0.97
CA LEU A 35 21.08 -3.77 -0.25
C LEU A 35 22.26 -3.43 -1.17
N ASP A 36 22.50 -4.24 -2.21
CA ASP A 36 23.52 -3.98 -3.23
C ASP A 36 23.11 -2.90 -4.23
N ASP A 37 21.81 -2.75 -4.49
CA ASP A 37 21.26 -1.68 -5.30
C ASP A 37 21.09 -0.39 -4.47
N GLU A 38 21.98 0.58 -4.70
CA GLU A 38 21.93 1.88 -4.02
C GLU A 38 20.66 2.68 -4.38
N THR A 39 20.02 2.37 -5.51
CA THR A 39 18.76 3.01 -5.95
C THR A 39 17.51 2.37 -5.34
N TYR A 40 17.66 1.23 -4.66
CA TYR A 40 16.55 0.58 -3.98
C TYR A 40 15.97 1.51 -2.90
N ASP A 41 14.67 1.77 -3.01
CA ASP A 41 13.93 2.70 -2.15
C ASP A 41 12.72 1.99 -1.52
N CYS A 42 12.98 0.91 -0.80
CA CYS A 42 11.96 0.10 -0.11
C CYS A 42 10.79 -0.33 -1.01
N GLY A 43 11.05 -0.53 -2.31
CA GLY A 43 10.05 -0.94 -3.28
C GLY A 43 9.04 0.13 -3.69
N LEU A 44 9.22 1.39 -3.27
CA LEU A 44 8.37 2.54 -3.59
C LEU A 44 8.33 2.82 -5.10
N ASN A 45 7.14 3.03 -5.65
CA ASN A 45 6.94 3.48 -7.02
C ASN A 45 6.56 4.97 -7.04
N LYS A 46 7.57 5.82 -7.21
CA LYS A 46 7.41 7.29 -7.20
C LYS A 46 6.50 7.80 -8.32
N GLU A 47 6.51 7.15 -9.48
CA GLU A 47 5.66 7.53 -10.61
C GLU A 47 4.18 7.27 -10.29
N HIS A 48 3.86 6.11 -9.72
CA HIS A 48 2.48 5.78 -9.34
C HIS A 48 1.97 6.72 -8.23
N VAL A 49 2.84 7.06 -7.27
CA VAL A 49 2.51 8.06 -6.24
C VAL A 49 2.24 9.43 -6.86
N ALA A 50 3.08 9.88 -7.80
CA ALA A 50 2.90 11.15 -8.49
C ALA A 50 1.58 11.20 -9.27
N ILE A 51 1.21 10.12 -9.96
CA ILE A 51 -0.05 10.01 -10.70
C ILE A 51 -1.26 10.07 -9.75
N LEU A 52 -1.18 9.40 -8.59
CA LEU A 52 -2.27 9.36 -7.60
C LEU A 52 -2.59 10.75 -7.03
N ILE A 53 -1.55 11.54 -6.74
CA ILE A 53 -1.71 12.88 -6.15
C ILE A 53 -2.00 13.97 -7.19
N ASP A 54 -1.95 13.66 -8.48
CA ASP A 54 -2.14 14.62 -9.56
C ASP A 54 -3.64 14.95 -9.76
N PRO A 55 -4.10 16.18 -9.45
CA PRO A 55 -5.52 16.54 -9.52
C PRO A 55 -6.21 16.29 -10.88
N PRO A 56 -5.56 16.45 -12.04
CA PRO A 56 -6.09 16.03 -13.34
C PRO A 56 -6.58 14.59 -13.42
N ASN A 57 -6.12 13.68 -12.56
CA ASN A 57 -6.60 12.29 -12.48
C ASN A 57 -7.80 12.12 -11.55
N TRP A 58 -8.21 13.18 -10.85
CA TRP A 58 -9.39 13.20 -9.98
C TRP A 58 -10.66 13.51 -10.77
N SER A 59 -11.82 13.11 -10.24
CA SER A 59 -13.09 13.38 -10.89
C SER A 59 -13.38 14.88 -10.98
N ALA A 60 -14.24 15.29 -11.93
CA ALA A 60 -14.64 16.69 -12.05
C ALA A 60 -15.30 17.19 -10.75
N ALA A 61 -16.19 16.40 -10.16
CA ALA A 61 -16.86 16.72 -8.89
C ALA A 61 -15.87 17.04 -7.77
N VAL A 62 -14.82 16.22 -7.58
CA VAL A 62 -13.78 16.48 -6.57
C VAL A 62 -13.07 17.81 -6.80
N ARG A 63 -12.70 18.08 -8.06
CA ARG A 63 -11.99 19.31 -8.44
C ARG A 63 -12.87 20.55 -8.30
N ASP A 64 -14.12 20.46 -8.73
CA ASP A 64 -15.11 21.54 -8.68
C ASP A 64 -15.49 21.87 -7.22
N GLU A 65 -15.54 20.86 -6.35
CA GLU A 65 -15.72 21.00 -4.90
C GLU A 65 -14.45 21.48 -4.17
N ASN A 66 -13.32 21.61 -4.87
CA ASN A 66 -12.00 21.94 -4.31
C ASN A 66 -11.63 21.09 -3.08
N ARG A 67 -11.98 19.80 -3.10
CA ARG A 67 -11.61 18.83 -2.07
C ARG A 67 -10.53 17.89 -2.56
N LYS A 68 -9.88 17.19 -1.62
CA LYS A 68 -8.91 16.13 -1.93
C LYS A 68 -9.62 14.80 -2.21
N ALA A 69 -9.09 14.03 -3.15
CA ALA A 69 -9.55 12.66 -3.40
C ALA A 69 -9.29 11.75 -2.20
N ARG A 70 -10.22 10.85 -1.88
CA ARG A 70 -10.11 9.92 -0.75
C ARG A 70 -9.34 8.67 -1.14
N VAL A 71 -8.45 8.24 -0.26
CA VAL A 71 -7.61 7.05 -0.46
C VAL A 71 -7.58 6.23 0.83
N TYR A 72 -7.74 4.92 0.70
CA TYR A 72 -7.36 3.96 1.73
C TYR A 72 -6.11 3.20 1.26
N LEU A 73 -5.05 3.17 2.07
CA LEU A 73 -3.84 2.42 1.75
C LEU A 73 -3.94 1.02 2.33
N GLN A 74 -4.08 0.03 1.48
CA GLN A 74 -4.11 -1.37 1.87
C GLN A 74 -2.74 -2.02 1.65
N ALA A 75 -2.28 -2.78 2.63
CA ALA A 75 -1.16 -3.70 2.49
C ALA A 75 -1.69 -5.15 2.54
N GLN A 76 -1.14 -6.02 1.69
CA GLN A 76 -1.46 -7.44 1.71
C GLN A 76 -0.26 -8.28 1.26
N ILE A 77 -0.18 -9.52 1.72
CA ILE A 77 0.81 -10.49 1.26
C ILE A 77 0.16 -11.34 0.18
N ASN A 78 0.77 -11.42 -1.00
CA ASN A 78 0.26 -12.27 -2.07
C ASN A 78 0.71 -13.73 -1.91
N GLN A 79 0.14 -14.64 -2.71
CA GLN A 79 0.45 -16.08 -2.71
C GLN A 79 1.92 -16.43 -2.96
N LYS A 80 2.74 -15.48 -3.43
CA LYS A 80 4.18 -15.64 -3.65
C LYS A 80 5.01 -15.05 -2.48
N GLY A 81 4.37 -14.69 -1.36
CA GLY A 81 5.04 -14.14 -0.18
C GLY A 81 5.58 -12.72 -0.35
N ASN A 82 5.06 -11.93 -1.30
CA ASN A 82 5.45 -10.53 -1.48
C ASN A 82 4.40 -9.61 -0.84
N ALA A 83 4.84 -8.54 -0.20
CA ALA A 83 3.92 -7.51 0.27
C ALA A 83 3.62 -6.51 -0.85
N GLN A 84 2.34 -6.22 -1.02
CA GLN A 84 1.78 -5.26 -1.98
C GLN A 84 1.09 -4.15 -1.20
N ILE A 85 1.48 -2.91 -1.42
CA ILE A 85 0.85 -1.74 -0.82
C ILE A 85 0.13 -1.00 -1.96
N SER A 86 -1.19 -0.89 -1.87
CA SER A 86 -2.05 -0.42 -2.96
C SER A 86 -3.15 0.51 -2.47
N TRP A 87 -3.66 1.34 -3.39
CA TRP A 87 -4.81 2.23 -3.12
C TRP A 87 -6.09 1.81 -3.85
N ALA A 88 -5.96 1.02 -4.93
CA ALA A 88 -7.07 0.65 -5.82
C ALA A 88 -7.44 -0.84 -5.76
N ARG A 89 -6.68 -1.65 -5.01
CA ARG A 89 -6.85 -3.10 -4.93
C ARG A 89 -6.52 -3.58 -3.53
N GLY A 90 -7.18 -4.67 -3.15
CA GLY A 90 -6.84 -5.46 -1.99
C GLY A 90 -8.07 -6.19 -1.44
N GLU A 91 -7.84 -7.06 -0.47
CA GLU A 91 -8.88 -7.87 0.19
C GLU A 91 -10.03 -7.06 0.80
N LEU A 92 -9.78 -5.84 1.29
CA LEU A 92 -10.82 -5.04 1.93
C LEU A 92 -11.68 -4.30 0.89
N ASP A 93 -11.18 -4.17 -0.35
CA ASP A 93 -11.86 -3.57 -1.50
C ASP A 93 -12.44 -2.17 -1.18
N ILE A 94 -11.78 -1.45 -0.26
CA ILE A 94 -12.10 -0.08 0.12
C ILE A 94 -11.53 0.85 -0.95
N LEU A 95 -12.42 1.35 -1.79
CA LEU A 95 -12.08 2.20 -2.94
C LEU A 95 -13.13 3.30 -3.11
N TYR A 96 -12.65 4.54 -3.22
CA TYR A 96 -13.44 5.73 -3.53
C TYR A 96 -13.29 6.09 -5.00
N ASP A 97 -13.70 5.18 -5.88
CA ASP A 97 -13.54 5.32 -7.34
C ASP A 97 -14.25 6.56 -7.91
N GLU A 98 -15.30 7.06 -7.25
CA GLU A 98 -15.97 8.31 -7.62
C GLU A 98 -15.08 9.55 -7.47
N ASP A 99 -14.03 9.46 -6.66
CA ASP A 99 -13.09 10.57 -6.46
C ASP A 99 -12.06 10.66 -7.60
N PHE A 100 -12.04 9.68 -8.51
CA PHE A 100 -11.06 9.57 -9.57
C PHE A 100 -11.73 9.46 -10.95
N LEU A 101 -10.96 9.74 -12.00
CA LEU A 101 -11.42 9.46 -13.36
C LEU A 101 -11.60 7.96 -13.56
N LYS A 102 -12.74 7.56 -14.14
CA LYS A 102 -13.05 6.15 -14.40
C LYS A 102 -11.92 5.40 -15.12
N ARG A 103 -11.34 6.01 -16.16
CA ARG A 103 -10.21 5.42 -16.90
C ARG A 103 -8.99 5.14 -16.03
N TYR A 104 -8.74 6.00 -15.04
CA TYR A 104 -7.61 5.85 -14.13
C TYR A 104 -7.87 4.73 -13.13
N VAL A 105 -9.07 4.69 -12.54
CA VAL A 105 -9.49 3.59 -11.67
C VAL A 105 -9.44 2.25 -12.39
N ASP A 106 -9.99 2.17 -13.60
CA ASP A 106 -10.00 0.92 -14.37
C ASP A 106 -8.56 0.43 -14.64
N ALA A 107 -7.63 1.34 -14.95
CA ALA A 107 -6.22 1.02 -15.16
C ALA A 107 -5.46 0.66 -13.87
N ALA A 108 -5.81 1.29 -12.74
CA ALA A 108 -5.24 1.02 -11.42
C ALA A 108 -5.71 -0.31 -10.84
N ARG A 109 -6.91 -0.76 -11.20
CA ARG A 109 -7.48 -2.06 -10.82
C ARG A 109 -7.01 -3.22 -11.70
N SER A 110 -6.61 -2.92 -12.94
CA SER A 110 -6.07 -3.90 -13.86
C SER A 110 -4.84 -4.61 -13.26
N ALA A 111 -4.78 -5.94 -13.44
CA ALA A 111 -3.57 -6.71 -13.17
C ALA A 111 -2.54 -6.59 -14.31
N ASP A 112 -2.96 -6.06 -15.46
CA ASP A 112 -2.24 -6.09 -16.75
C ASP A 112 -1.68 -4.72 -17.17
N SER A 113 -1.64 -3.73 -16.30
CA SER A 113 -1.02 -2.45 -16.62
C SER A 113 0.52 -2.54 -16.57
N VAL A 114 1.12 -3.07 -17.64
CA VAL A 114 2.58 -3.02 -17.97
C VAL A 114 3.41 -3.98 -17.07
N PRO A 115 4.49 -4.63 -17.55
CA PRO A 115 4.77 -6.03 -17.22
C PRO A 115 5.17 -6.36 -15.77
N TRP A 116 5.20 -5.41 -14.82
CA TRP A 116 5.68 -5.72 -13.46
C TRP A 116 5.03 -4.98 -12.29
N ARG A 117 3.90 -4.26 -12.44
CA ARG A 117 3.09 -3.69 -11.33
C ARG A 117 1.83 -3.01 -11.85
N GLY A 118 0.71 -3.16 -11.17
CA GLY A 118 -0.50 -2.39 -11.51
C GLY A 118 -0.35 -0.91 -11.11
N LEU A 119 -0.97 0.02 -11.87
CA LEU A 119 -0.98 1.46 -11.52
C LEU A 119 -1.57 1.76 -10.11
N GLY A 120 -2.30 0.81 -9.54
CA GLY A 120 -2.83 0.87 -8.18
C GLY A 120 -1.82 0.53 -7.07
N GLU A 121 -0.67 -0.07 -7.42
CA GLU A 121 0.36 -0.52 -6.48
C GLU A 121 1.41 0.58 -6.27
N LEU A 122 1.54 1.06 -5.03
CA LEU A 122 2.43 2.16 -4.66
C LEU A 122 3.76 1.66 -4.09
N MET A 123 3.77 0.49 -3.45
CA MET A 123 5.00 -0.16 -3.00
C MET A 123 4.92 -1.68 -3.18
N TRP A 124 6.07 -2.30 -3.38
CA TRP A 124 6.19 -3.75 -3.51
C TRP A 124 7.45 -4.26 -2.81
N TRP A 125 7.25 -5.09 -1.78
CA TRP A 125 8.33 -5.74 -1.05
C TRP A 125 8.46 -7.19 -1.51
N ARG A 126 9.41 -7.40 -2.44
CA ARG A 126 9.66 -8.73 -3.01
C ARG A 126 10.24 -9.67 -1.95
N GLY A 127 9.69 -10.85 -1.77
CA GLY A 127 10.20 -11.82 -0.79
C GLY A 127 10.00 -11.38 0.67
N TYR A 128 8.93 -10.63 0.96
CA TYR A 128 8.59 -10.19 2.32
C TYR A 128 8.53 -11.36 3.33
N GLU A 129 7.88 -12.48 2.99
CA GLU A 129 7.81 -13.64 3.89
C GLU A 129 9.18 -14.27 4.14
N LEU A 130 10.04 -14.31 3.12
CA LEU A 130 11.42 -14.78 3.28
C LEU A 130 12.21 -13.86 4.22
N LEU A 131 12.08 -12.55 4.02
CA LEU A 131 12.71 -11.54 4.89
C LEU A 131 12.22 -11.69 6.34
N LEU A 132 10.91 -11.82 6.55
CA LEU A 132 10.32 -12.03 7.87
C LEU A 132 10.82 -13.33 8.50
N GLY A 133 10.91 -14.41 7.73
CA GLY A 133 11.48 -15.67 8.19
C GLY A 133 12.96 -15.53 8.61
N ASP A 134 13.76 -14.77 7.86
CA ASP A 134 15.16 -14.49 8.20
C ASP A 134 15.28 -13.62 9.47
N VAL A 135 14.32 -12.73 9.71
CA VAL A 135 14.21 -11.94 10.94
C VAL A 135 13.88 -12.82 12.14
N ILE A 136 12.80 -13.62 12.06
CA ILE A 136 12.32 -14.46 13.16
C ILE A 136 13.35 -15.56 13.51
N LEU A 137 14.07 -16.08 12.52
CA LEU A 137 15.12 -17.08 12.72
C LEU A 137 16.50 -16.46 13.02
N HIS A 138 16.57 -15.14 13.20
CA HIS A 138 17.80 -14.42 13.55
C HIS A 138 18.99 -14.68 12.61
N LYS A 139 18.71 -14.90 11.32
CA LYS A 139 19.75 -15.29 10.36
C LYS A 139 20.72 -14.16 10.03
N SER A 140 20.24 -12.91 10.04
CA SER A 140 21.08 -11.74 9.80
C SER A 140 20.53 -10.49 10.49
N PRO A 141 21.39 -9.68 11.15
CA PRO A 141 20.97 -8.39 11.70
C PRO A 141 20.65 -7.37 10.60
N ALA A 142 21.05 -7.59 9.35
CA ALA A 142 20.65 -6.77 8.21
C ALA A 142 19.16 -7.00 7.86
N ALA A 143 18.64 -8.22 8.08
CA ALA A 143 17.24 -8.55 7.81
C ALA A 143 16.29 -7.70 8.66
N THR A 144 16.54 -7.59 9.97
CA THR A 144 15.69 -6.80 10.86
C THR A 144 15.73 -5.31 10.49
N ALA A 145 16.90 -4.78 10.13
CA ALA A 145 17.02 -3.40 9.70
C ALA A 145 16.31 -3.14 8.36
N LEU A 146 16.39 -4.07 7.40
CA LEU A 146 15.67 -3.97 6.13
C LEU A 146 14.15 -4.04 6.33
N LEU A 147 13.66 -4.92 7.21
CA LEU A 147 12.24 -5.02 7.55
C LEU A 147 11.74 -3.72 8.22
N TYR A 148 12.54 -3.12 9.10
CA TYR A 148 12.24 -1.81 9.68
C TYR A 148 12.26 -0.69 8.64
N ALA A 149 13.17 -0.73 7.65
CA ALA A 149 13.18 0.22 6.54
C ALA A 149 11.88 0.16 5.74
N HIS A 150 11.38 -1.06 5.44
CA HIS A 150 10.08 -1.26 4.79
C HIS A 150 8.93 -0.67 5.62
N ALA A 151 8.87 -0.98 6.91
CA ALA A 151 7.82 -0.47 7.80
C ALA A 151 7.84 1.07 7.92
N ALA A 152 9.03 1.67 8.08
CA ALA A 152 9.18 3.12 8.09
C ALA A 152 8.75 3.75 6.76
N SER A 153 9.11 3.13 5.62
CA SER A 153 8.76 3.63 4.29
C SER A 153 7.25 3.62 4.04
N LEU A 154 6.52 2.63 4.58
CA LEU A 154 5.06 2.61 4.54
C LEU A 154 4.44 3.77 5.35
N ASN A 155 4.98 4.04 6.54
CA ASN A 155 4.53 5.17 7.37
C ASN A 155 4.83 6.53 6.71
N GLU A 156 6.00 6.66 6.08
CA GLU A 156 6.39 7.83 5.31
C GLU A 156 5.50 8.04 4.08
N LEU A 157 5.19 6.98 3.34
CA LEU A 157 4.26 7.04 2.20
C LEU A 157 2.87 7.53 2.66
N ALA A 158 2.33 6.97 3.74
CA ALA A 158 1.04 7.39 4.27
C ALA A 158 1.06 8.88 4.70
N SER A 159 2.13 9.30 5.36
CA SER A 159 2.32 10.69 5.81
C SER A 159 2.46 11.66 4.63
N TYR A 160 3.21 11.27 3.59
CA TYR A 160 3.34 12.04 2.36
C TYR A 160 1.98 12.17 1.66
N LEU A 161 1.26 11.07 1.47
CA LEU A 161 -0.05 11.09 0.83
C LEU A 161 -1.07 11.94 1.59
N ALA A 162 -1.07 11.94 2.93
CA ALA A 162 -1.97 12.78 3.72
C ALA A 162 -1.79 14.29 3.45
N GLN A 163 -0.61 14.72 2.96
CA GLN A 163 -0.37 16.11 2.57
C GLN A 163 -1.04 16.47 1.23
N HIS A 164 -1.33 15.49 0.38
CA HIS A 164 -1.79 15.70 -1.00
C HIS A 164 -3.22 15.18 -1.27
N VAL A 165 -3.59 14.05 -0.69
CA VAL A 165 -4.91 13.41 -0.79
C VAL A 165 -5.54 13.27 0.60
N ASN A 166 -6.83 12.92 0.66
CA ASN A 166 -7.50 12.61 1.92
C ASN A 166 -7.29 11.12 2.24
N VAL A 167 -6.23 10.81 3.00
CA VAL A 167 -5.98 9.43 3.47
C VAL A 167 -6.98 9.11 4.59
N VAL A 168 -8.05 8.40 4.24
CA VAL A 168 -9.13 8.05 5.18
C VAL A 168 -8.76 6.87 6.10
N GLY A 169 -7.69 6.16 5.75
CA GLY A 169 -7.10 5.08 6.53
C GLY A 169 -5.92 4.48 5.79
N ALA A 170 -5.03 3.84 6.54
CA ALA A 170 -3.87 3.14 5.99
C ALA A 170 -3.60 1.87 6.80
N MET A 171 -2.80 0.96 6.27
CA MET A 171 -2.19 -0.13 7.04
C MET A 171 -0.75 0.23 7.41
N THR A 172 -0.30 -0.28 8.55
CA THR A 172 1.10 -0.23 9.02
C THR A 172 1.57 -1.64 9.39
N VAL A 173 2.86 -1.80 9.70
CA VAL A 173 3.42 -3.05 10.20
C VAL A 173 3.43 -3.02 11.72
N ASN A 174 2.70 -3.93 12.35
CA ASN A 174 2.74 -4.16 13.79
C ASN A 174 3.72 -5.28 14.10
N PHE A 175 4.72 -4.97 14.94
CA PHE A 175 5.72 -5.93 15.37
C PHE A 175 5.37 -6.51 16.74
N THR A 176 5.45 -7.84 16.87
CA THR A 176 5.40 -8.53 18.16
C THR A 176 6.81 -8.87 18.60
N TYR A 177 7.10 -8.67 19.88
CA TYR A 177 8.42 -8.92 20.46
C TYR A 177 8.37 -9.94 21.58
N GLN A 178 9.41 -10.77 21.66
CA GLN A 178 9.74 -11.59 22.83
C GLN A 178 11.23 -11.45 23.08
N ASP A 179 11.63 -11.15 24.32
CA ASP A 179 13.05 -10.97 24.69
C ASP A 179 13.81 -9.97 23.77
N ASP A 180 13.15 -8.86 23.41
CA ASP A 180 13.63 -7.82 22.47
C ASP A 180 13.86 -8.30 21.01
N GLU A 181 13.37 -9.49 20.67
CA GLU A 181 13.45 -10.10 19.35
C GLU A 181 12.08 -10.10 18.65
N VAL A 182 12.07 -9.87 17.33
CA VAL A 182 10.83 -9.85 16.54
C VAL A 182 10.34 -11.28 16.32
N THR A 183 9.12 -11.58 16.77
CA THR A 183 8.48 -12.89 16.60
C THR A 183 7.37 -12.90 15.56
N SER A 184 6.76 -11.73 15.29
CA SER A 184 5.83 -11.55 14.17
C SER A 184 5.88 -10.11 13.65
N ALA A 185 5.45 -9.93 12.40
CA ALA A 185 5.27 -8.62 11.77
C ALA A 185 4.03 -8.68 10.86
N ASP A 186 2.93 -8.09 11.34
CA ASP A 186 1.61 -8.24 10.74
C ASP A 186 1.10 -6.89 10.23
N PHE A 187 0.44 -6.87 9.06
CA PHE A 187 -0.21 -5.66 8.58
C PHE A 187 -1.48 -5.37 9.39
N ALA A 188 -1.54 -4.19 9.99
CA ALA A 188 -2.67 -3.75 10.80
C ALA A 188 -3.25 -2.43 10.29
N PRO A 189 -4.58 -2.29 10.22
CA PRO A 189 -5.23 -1.00 9.97
C PRO A 189 -4.86 0.02 11.04
N THR A 190 -4.61 1.25 10.62
CA THR A 190 -4.40 2.42 11.50
C THR A 190 -5.71 2.99 12.04
N VAL A 191 -6.84 2.63 11.43
CA VAL A 191 -8.18 3.03 11.87
C VAL A 191 -8.76 1.98 12.84
N PRO A 192 -9.59 2.41 13.81
CA PRO A 192 -10.35 1.50 14.66
C PRO A 192 -11.20 0.50 13.88
N SER A 193 -11.41 -0.68 14.45
CA SER A 193 -12.13 -1.80 13.79
C SER A 193 -13.58 -1.44 13.44
N ASP A 194 -14.28 -0.73 14.31
CA ASP A 194 -15.64 -0.24 14.06
C ASP A 194 -15.70 0.72 12.87
N GLN A 195 -14.74 1.64 12.77
CA GLN A 195 -14.61 2.55 11.62
C GLN A 195 -14.27 1.79 10.34
N LEU A 196 -13.36 0.81 10.40
CA LEU A 196 -13.02 -0.02 9.25
C LEU A 196 -14.25 -0.79 8.73
N GLN A 197 -15.02 -1.38 9.64
CA GLN A 197 -16.26 -2.09 9.29
C GLN A 197 -17.32 -1.15 8.72
N GLU A 198 -17.36 0.11 9.15
CA GLU A 198 -18.20 1.12 8.52
C GLU A 198 -17.78 1.41 7.09
N MET A 199 -16.47 1.62 6.83
CA MET A 199 -15.93 1.88 5.49
C MET A 199 -16.24 0.73 4.52
N ILE A 200 -16.07 -0.52 4.96
CA ILE A 200 -16.39 -1.71 4.17
C ILE A 200 -17.90 -1.77 3.87
N ARG A 201 -18.76 -1.50 4.86
CA ARG A 201 -20.21 -1.49 4.69
C ARG A 201 -20.69 -0.36 3.78
N GLU A 202 -20.15 0.85 3.94
CA GLU A 202 -20.43 2.01 3.09
C GLU A 202 -20.13 1.69 1.63
N ARG A 203 -18.96 1.11 1.35
CA ARG A 203 -18.58 0.63 0.03
C ARG A 203 -19.61 -0.36 -0.52
N GLY A 204 -19.99 -1.38 0.25
CA GLY A 204 -21.01 -2.35 -0.17
C GLY A 204 -22.35 -1.71 -0.56
N ARG A 205 -22.80 -0.71 0.20
CA ARG A 205 -24.02 0.05 -0.11
C ARG A 205 -23.87 0.84 -1.42
N ARG A 206 -22.75 1.53 -1.61
CA ARG A 206 -22.47 2.32 -2.83
C ARG A 206 -22.43 1.44 -4.08
N THR A 207 -21.74 0.30 -4.02
CA THR A 207 -21.71 -0.66 -5.13
C THR A 207 -23.11 -1.15 -5.50
N THR A 208 -23.92 -1.49 -4.49
CA THR A 208 -25.30 -1.95 -4.70
C THR A 208 -26.17 -0.87 -5.34
N ALA A 209 -26.08 0.37 -4.86
CA ALA A 209 -26.84 1.50 -5.41
C ALA A 209 -26.49 1.75 -6.89
N ARG A 210 -25.21 1.71 -7.25
CA ARG A 210 -24.76 1.88 -8.64
C ARG A 210 -25.23 0.75 -9.56
N LEU A 211 -25.17 -0.50 -9.09
CA LEU A 211 -25.69 -1.64 -9.84
C LEU A 211 -27.19 -1.49 -10.10
N ARG A 212 -27.94 -1.05 -9.08
CA ARG A 212 -29.37 -0.77 -9.22
C ARG A 212 -29.65 0.33 -10.24
N GLU A 213 -28.96 1.47 -10.16
CA GLU A 213 -29.10 2.54 -11.15
C GLU A 213 -28.75 2.08 -12.57
N ALA A 214 -27.68 1.29 -12.73
CA ALA A 214 -27.28 0.76 -14.03
C ALA A 214 -28.36 -0.17 -14.60
N VAL A 215 -28.93 -1.05 -13.78
CA VAL A 215 -30.05 -1.92 -14.17
C VAL A 215 -31.29 -1.08 -14.53
N GLU A 216 -31.66 -0.09 -13.73
CA GLU A 216 -32.80 0.80 -14.02
C GLU A 216 -32.62 1.52 -15.35
N ARG A 217 -31.42 2.01 -15.67
CA ARG A 217 -31.10 2.61 -16.99
C ARG A 217 -31.18 1.63 -18.15
N MET A 218 -30.95 0.33 -17.91
CA MET A 218 -31.06 -0.72 -18.93
C MET A 218 -32.50 -1.22 -19.12
N VAL A 219 -33.32 -1.15 -18.07
CA VAL A 219 -34.69 -1.69 -18.05
C VAL A 219 -35.72 -0.64 -18.50
N VAL A 220 -35.47 0.66 -18.35
CA VAL A 220 -36.36 1.70 -18.89
C VAL A 220 -36.11 1.82 -20.41
N PRO A 221 -37.04 1.42 -21.28
CA PRO A 221 -36.94 1.74 -22.69
C PRO A 221 -36.97 3.26 -22.81
N LYS A 222 -36.09 3.84 -23.64
CA LYS A 222 -36.33 5.19 -24.16
C LYS A 222 -37.64 5.11 -24.96
N PHE A 223 -38.77 5.35 -24.31
CA PHE A 223 -39.98 5.75 -24.99
C PHE A 223 -39.71 7.16 -25.49
N ASP A 224 -39.29 7.29 -26.74
CA ASP A 224 -39.51 8.50 -27.53
C ASP A 224 -41.02 8.53 -27.86
N PRO A 225 -41.80 9.51 -27.36
CA PRO A 225 -43.03 9.89 -28.01
C PRO A 225 -42.69 10.79 -29.21
N GLU A 226 -43.36 10.49 -30.33
CA GLU A 226 -43.25 11.08 -31.68
C GLU A 226 -42.98 12.60 -31.77
#